data_AF-A0A8K0CWR9-F1
#
_entry.id   AF-A0A8K0CWR9-F1
#
_cell.length_a   1.000
_cell.length_b   1.000
_cell.length_c   1.000
_cell.angle_alpha   90.00
_cell.angle_beta   90.00
_cell.angle_gamma   90.00
#
_symmetry.space_group_name_H-M   'P 1'
#
loop_
_entity.id
_entity.type
_entity.pdbx_description
1 polymer ?
#
loop_
_entity_poly.entity_id
_entity_poly.type
_entity_poly.pdbx_seq_one_letter_code
_entity_poly.pdbx_strand_id
1 'polypeptide(L)'
;MRTILYILPPFFTSTFGVHDLVNLISPSLDEGTVHLEEEAKEIWNELNPSNIPTIPTYQRNWDIINIQRIIVNTFTFDSFTEIARLKALQLQKSGAWLQAIPTSNIGTLMDNNSFRVCVALRIGSSVCRPYNCICGAQVSVHGRHGLHCGRGSGRFSRHNELSDILKLETFGPWSKEAQDLVHTTGTNLNQISGDSRSKPFLTQENIFGNTTRKCRLRF
;
A
#
# COMPACT_ATOMS: atom_id res chain seq x y z
N MET A 1 10.89 -21.52 15.22
CA MET A 1 9.46 -21.30 15.53
C MET A 1 8.73 -20.43 14.49
N ARG A 2 9.17 -19.20 14.14
CA ARG A 2 8.47 -18.36 13.14
C ARG A 2 8.39 -18.94 11.73
N THR A 3 9.41 -19.68 11.27
CA THR A 3 9.46 -20.24 9.91
C THR A 3 8.45 -21.36 9.68
N ILE A 4 8.21 -22.19 10.70
CA ILE A 4 7.28 -23.33 10.64
C ILE A 4 5.84 -22.87 10.40
N LEU A 5 5.44 -21.74 10.99
CA LEU A 5 4.10 -21.15 10.81
C LEU A 5 3.73 -20.86 9.35
N TYR A 6 4.71 -20.48 8.53
CA TYR A 6 4.51 -20.17 7.12
C TYR A 6 4.57 -21.39 6.22
N ILE A 7 5.09 -22.52 6.71
CA ILE A 7 5.27 -23.76 5.93
C ILE A 7 4.06 -24.68 6.08
N LEU A 8 3.31 -24.60 7.20
CA LEU A 8 2.12 -25.43 7.42
C LEU A 8 1.04 -25.25 6.34
N PRO A 9 0.64 -24.03 5.93
CA PRO A 9 -0.37 -23.85 4.88
C PRO A 9 0.00 -24.52 3.54
N PRO A 10 1.18 -24.28 2.93
CA PRO A 10 1.54 -24.96 1.68
C PRO A 10 1.74 -26.47 1.86
N PHE A 11 2.25 -26.91 3.03
CA PHE A 11 2.38 -28.33 3.34
C PHE A 11 1.02 -29.04 3.31
N PHE A 12 0.04 -28.58 4.10
CA PHE A 12 -1.30 -29.19 4.11
C PHE A 12 -1.99 -29.13 2.75
N THR A 13 -1.89 -27.99 2.07
CA THR A 13 -2.46 -27.86 0.72
C THR A 13 -1.91 -28.93 -0.22
N SER A 14 -0.61 -29.19 -0.14
CA SER A 14 0.04 -30.22 -0.93
C SER A 14 -0.42 -31.62 -0.52
N THR A 15 -0.46 -31.94 0.78
CA THR A 15 -0.87 -33.28 1.25
C THR A 15 -2.31 -33.59 0.88
N PHE A 16 -3.26 -32.68 1.15
CA PHE A 16 -4.66 -32.84 0.77
C PHE A 16 -4.87 -32.80 -0.75
N GLY A 17 -4.04 -32.03 -1.48
CA GLY A 17 -4.15 -31.90 -2.94
C GLY A 17 -3.70 -33.15 -3.72
N VAL A 18 -2.74 -33.91 -3.18
CA VAL A 18 -2.25 -35.15 -3.83
C VAL A 18 -2.88 -36.42 -3.28
N HIS A 19 -3.67 -36.32 -2.20
CA HIS A 19 -4.25 -37.45 -1.48
C HIS A 19 -4.97 -38.45 -2.39
N ASP A 20 -5.94 -37.99 -3.19
CA ASP A 20 -6.71 -38.85 -4.09
C ASP A 20 -5.82 -39.55 -5.14
N LEU A 21 -4.79 -38.85 -5.62
CA LEU A 21 -3.84 -39.38 -6.60
C LEU A 21 -2.93 -40.46 -5.98
N VAL A 22 -2.44 -40.22 -4.76
CA VAL A 22 -1.61 -41.18 -4.02
C VAL A 22 -2.41 -42.44 -3.71
N ASN A 23 -3.65 -42.27 -3.24
CA ASN A 23 -4.56 -43.39 -2.95
C ASN A 23 -4.91 -44.20 -4.21
N LEU A 24 -4.99 -43.56 -5.38
CA LEU A 24 -5.21 -44.24 -6.65
C LEU A 24 -3.99 -45.06 -7.12
N ILE A 25 -2.78 -44.51 -6.96
CA ILE A 25 -1.54 -45.12 -7.46
C ILE A 25 -1.03 -46.22 -6.53
N SER A 26 -1.18 -46.04 -5.21
CA SER A 26 -0.71 -46.98 -4.21
C SER A 26 -1.68 -47.07 -3.02
N PRO A 27 -2.76 -47.85 -3.15
CA PRO A 27 -3.78 -48.01 -2.11
C PRO A 27 -3.25 -48.63 -0.81
N SER A 28 -2.09 -49.30 -0.87
CA SER A 28 -1.44 -49.96 0.27
C SER A 28 -0.39 -49.10 0.96
N LEU A 29 -0.16 -47.86 0.51
CA LEU A 29 0.61 -46.91 1.31
C LEU A 29 -0.33 -46.43 2.41
N ASP A 30 -0.07 -46.85 3.65
CA ASP A 30 -0.84 -46.41 4.81
C ASP A 30 -0.76 -44.88 4.89
N GLU A 31 -1.90 -44.19 5.03
CA GLU A 31 -1.98 -42.72 5.16
C GLU A 31 -1.05 -42.20 6.27
N GLY A 32 -0.74 -43.04 7.27
CA GLY A 32 0.22 -42.78 8.33
C GLY A 32 1.71 -42.73 7.91
N THR A 33 2.05 -43.01 6.65
CA THR A 33 3.46 -43.06 6.20
C THR A 33 4.02 -41.68 5.80
N VAL A 34 3.19 -40.64 5.74
CA VAL A 34 3.70 -39.27 5.68
C VAL A 34 4.16 -38.90 7.09
N HIS A 35 5.40 -39.27 7.43
CA HIS A 35 6.03 -39.12 8.76
C HIS A 35 5.94 -37.72 9.40
N LEU A 36 5.49 -36.70 8.68
CA LEU A 36 5.39 -35.30 9.11
C LEU A 36 3.94 -34.79 9.22
N GLU A 37 2.95 -35.56 8.78
CA GLU A 37 1.55 -35.10 8.76
C GLU A 37 0.96 -35.00 10.17
N GLU A 38 1.18 -36.01 11.01
CA GLU A 38 0.69 -36.02 12.39
C GLU A 38 1.36 -34.91 13.23
N GLU A 39 2.69 -34.74 13.12
CA GLU A 39 3.41 -33.63 13.77
C GLU A 39 2.89 -32.27 13.27
N ALA A 40 2.65 -32.12 11.96
CA ALA A 40 2.09 -30.89 11.41
C ALA A 40 0.68 -30.62 11.94
N LYS A 41 -0.19 -31.65 12.04
CA LYS A 41 -1.55 -31.55 12.59
C LYS A 41 -1.53 -31.16 14.06
N GLU A 42 -0.62 -31.71 14.86
CA GLU A 42 -0.42 -31.34 16.26
C GLU A 42 -0.07 -29.87 16.38
N ILE A 43 0.97 -29.42 15.66
CA ILE A 43 1.38 -28.01 15.64
C ILE A 43 0.23 -27.11 15.16
N TRP A 44 -0.53 -27.54 14.15
CA TRP A 44 -1.69 -26.79 13.68
C TRP A 44 -2.77 -26.67 14.74
N ASN A 45 -3.10 -27.76 15.44
CA ASN A 45 -4.12 -27.78 16.48
C ASN A 45 -3.73 -26.94 17.70
N GLU A 46 -2.44 -26.91 18.06
CA GLU A 46 -1.93 -26.00 19.09
C GLU A 46 -2.15 -24.54 18.72
N LEU A 47 -1.94 -24.19 17.46
CA LEU A 47 -2.02 -22.81 16.97
C LEU A 47 -3.46 -22.38 16.67
N ASN A 48 -4.24 -23.26 16.04
CA ASN A 48 -5.57 -23.01 15.51
C ASN A 48 -6.51 -24.16 15.93
N PRO A 49 -7.01 -24.17 17.19
CA PRO A 49 -7.75 -25.30 17.75
C PRO A 49 -8.95 -25.69 16.89
N SER A 50 -8.91 -26.89 16.32
CA SER A 50 -9.97 -27.50 15.49
C SER A 50 -10.44 -26.65 14.30
N ASN A 51 -9.62 -25.71 13.84
CA ASN A 51 -9.98 -24.82 12.74
C ASN A 51 -9.31 -25.30 11.44
N ILE A 52 -10.02 -26.14 10.71
CA ILE A 52 -9.60 -26.68 9.41
C ILE A 52 -10.48 -26.03 8.33
N PRO A 53 -9.89 -25.58 7.21
CA PRO A 53 -10.67 -24.99 6.13
C PRO A 53 -11.60 -26.02 5.48
N THR A 54 -12.80 -25.57 5.07
CA THR A 54 -13.79 -26.40 4.36
C THR A 54 -13.24 -27.03 3.08
N ILE A 55 -12.34 -26.33 2.40
CA ILE A 55 -11.63 -26.86 1.22
C ILE A 55 -10.13 -26.80 1.51
N PRO A 56 -9.52 -27.91 1.94
CA PRO A 56 -8.12 -27.94 2.37
C PRO A 56 -7.11 -28.00 1.21
N THR A 57 -7.57 -28.18 -0.03
CA THR A 57 -6.73 -28.21 -1.24
C THR A 57 -6.29 -26.82 -1.74
N TYR A 58 -6.75 -25.74 -1.09
CA TYR A 58 -6.35 -24.37 -1.43
C TYR A 58 -5.58 -23.70 -0.29
N GLN A 59 -4.33 -23.34 -0.55
CA GLN A 59 -3.44 -22.69 0.43
C GLN A 59 -4.03 -21.41 1.03
N ARG A 60 -4.71 -20.62 0.20
CA ARG A 60 -5.37 -19.39 0.65
C ARG A 60 -6.31 -19.61 1.84
N ASN A 61 -7.00 -20.74 1.89
CA ASN A 61 -7.96 -21.02 2.96
C ASN A 61 -7.25 -21.27 4.30
N TRP A 62 -6.10 -21.96 4.26
CA TRP A 62 -5.22 -22.13 5.41
C TRP A 62 -4.58 -20.80 5.84
N ASP A 63 -4.10 -20.01 4.88
CA ASP A 63 -3.45 -18.72 5.15
C ASP A 63 -4.41 -17.73 5.83
N ILE A 64 -5.67 -17.70 5.43
CA ILE A 64 -6.68 -16.81 6.03
C ILE A 64 -6.85 -17.10 7.54
N ILE A 65 -6.88 -18.37 7.95
CA ILE A 65 -7.02 -18.76 9.35
C ILE A 65 -5.83 -18.24 10.16
N ASN A 66 -4.61 -18.46 9.65
CA ASN A 66 -3.39 -17.96 10.29
C ASN A 66 -3.34 -16.44 10.36
N ILE A 67 -3.70 -15.75 9.28
CA ILE A 67 -3.72 -14.28 9.24
C ILE A 67 -4.71 -13.73 10.26
N GLN A 68 -5.91 -14.29 10.35
CA GLN A 68 -6.92 -13.89 11.34
C GLN A 68 -6.40 -14.05 12.77
N ARG A 69 -5.82 -15.21 13.08
CA ARG A 69 -5.19 -15.45 14.39
C ARG A 69 -4.09 -14.44 14.71
N ILE A 70 -3.17 -14.19 13.78
CA ILE A 70 -2.05 -13.26 13.98
C ILE A 70 -2.57 -11.83 14.19
N ILE A 71 -3.59 -11.41 13.42
CA ILE A 71 -4.23 -10.11 13.58
C ILE A 71 -4.80 -9.94 14.99
N VAL A 72 -5.53 -10.94 15.50
CA VAL A 72 -6.17 -10.85 16.82
C VAL A 72 -5.15 -10.94 17.95
N ASN A 73 -4.19 -11.85 17.87
CA ASN A 73 -3.33 -12.21 19.01
C ASN A 73 -1.99 -11.46 19.05
N THR A 74 -1.49 -10.96 17.92
CA THR A 74 -0.11 -10.41 17.83
C THR A 74 -0.08 -8.92 17.53
N PHE A 75 -1.03 -8.40 16.75
CA PHE A 75 -1.02 -7.00 16.33
C PHE A 75 -1.74 -6.10 17.34
N THR A 76 -1.18 -5.97 18.53
CA THR A 76 -1.54 -4.91 19.48
C THR A 76 -0.63 -3.70 19.22
N PHE A 77 -1.24 -2.52 19.10
CA PHE A 77 -0.51 -1.28 18.85
C PHE A 77 -1.01 -0.20 19.79
N ASP A 78 -0.09 0.52 20.44
CA ASP A 78 -0.44 1.64 21.32
C ASP A 78 -0.66 2.95 20.54
N SER A 79 -0.12 3.04 19.33
CA SER A 79 -0.22 4.25 18.50
C SER A 79 -1.47 4.22 17.62
N PHE A 80 -2.30 5.27 17.72
CA PHE A 80 -3.43 5.49 16.82
C PHE A 80 -3.05 5.41 15.32
N THR A 81 -1.82 5.81 14.96
CA THR A 81 -1.37 5.76 13.57
C THR A 81 -1.18 4.33 13.08
N GLU A 82 -0.62 3.46 13.93
CA GLU A 82 -0.40 2.05 13.62
C GLU A 82 -1.73 1.30 13.55
N ILE A 83 -2.65 1.58 14.49
CA ILE A 83 -4.03 1.06 14.47
C ILE A 83 -4.74 1.46 13.17
N ALA A 84 -4.67 2.75 12.80
CA ALA A 84 -5.27 3.23 11.55
C ALA A 84 -4.68 2.53 10.33
N ARG A 85 -3.36 2.29 10.32
CA ARG A 85 -2.69 1.57 9.22
C ARG A 85 -3.15 0.11 9.14
N LEU A 86 -3.25 -0.59 10.27
CA LEU A 86 -3.75 -1.96 10.31
C LEU A 86 -5.19 -2.04 9.77
N LYS A 87 -6.07 -1.16 10.24
CA LYS A 87 -7.46 -1.09 9.74
C LYS A 87 -7.52 -0.81 8.24
N ALA A 88 -6.69 0.10 7.73
CA ALA A 88 -6.61 0.39 6.30
C ALA A 88 -6.07 -0.81 5.47
N LEU A 89 -5.22 -1.64 6.05
CA LEU A 89 -4.73 -2.88 5.42
C LEU A 89 -5.80 -3.98 5.40
N GLN A 90 -6.72 -3.99 6.36
CA GLN A 90 -7.81 -4.98 6.43
C GLN A 90 -8.98 -4.67 5.49
N LEU A 91 -9.06 -3.46 4.94
CA LEU A 91 -10.13 -3.10 4.01
C LEU A 91 -10.12 -3.99 2.76
N GLN A 92 -11.31 -4.27 2.23
CA GLN A 92 -11.46 -5.00 0.99
C GLN A 92 -10.67 -4.29 -0.13
N LYS A 93 -9.94 -5.08 -0.94
CA LYS A 93 -9.09 -4.57 -2.05
C LYS A 93 -7.92 -3.68 -1.62
N SER A 94 -7.55 -3.64 -0.33
CA SER A 94 -6.38 -2.90 0.17
C SER A 94 -5.07 -3.23 -0.56
N GLY A 95 -4.93 -4.49 -1.00
CA GLY A 95 -3.80 -5.01 -1.76
C GLY A 95 -4.00 -5.09 -3.28
N ALA A 96 -5.08 -4.53 -3.84
CA ALA A 96 -5.37 -4.67 -5.28
C ALA A 96 -4.25 -4.10 -6.17
N TRP A 97 -3.48 -3.13 -5.66
CA TRP A 97 -2.32 -2.56 -6.36
C TRP A 97 -1.19 -3.59 -6.59
N LEU A 98 -1.10 -4.67 -5.81
CA LEU A 98 -0.15 -5.77 -6.06
C LEU A 98 -0.49 -6.55 -7.34
N GLN A 99 -1.74 -6.47 -7.79
CA GLN A 99 -2.23 -7.10 -9.02
C GLN A 99 -2.26 -6.11 -10.20
N ALA A 100 -1.84 -4.86 -9.99
CA ALA A 100 -1.77 -3.89 -11.06
C ALA A 100 -0.60 -4.21 -11.98
N ILE A 101 -0.85 -4.28 -13.28
CA ILE A 101 0.20 -4.54 -14.28
C ILE A 101 1.09 -3.28 -14.36
N PRO A 102 2.41 -3.39 -14.09
CA PRO A 102 3.31 -2.25 -14.16
C PRO A 102 3.68 -1.97 -15.63
N THR A 103 3.01 -1.00 -16.25
CA THR A 103 3.18 -0.69 -17.67
C THR A 103 3.34 0.82 -17.88
N SER A 104 4.41 1.21 -18.58
CA SER A 104 4.67 2.61 -18.92
C SER A 104 3.62 3.20 -19.86
N ASN A 105 3.11 2.39 -20.80
CA ASN A 105 2.16 2.83 -21.83
C ASN A 105 0.82 3.32 -21.26
N ILE A 106 0.39 2.80 -20.11
CA ILE A 106 -0.86 3.19 -19.43
C ILE A 106 -0.60 3.97 -18.14
N GLY A 107 0.66 4.38 -17.89
CA GLY A 107 1.04 5.19 -16.74
C GLY A 107 0.97 4.48 -15.39
N THR A 108 0.91 3.14 -15.35
CA THR A 108 0.86 2.36 -14.10
C THR A 108 2.24 1.95 -13.59
N LEU A 109 3.29 2.11 -14.41
CA LEU A 109 4.66 1.81 -14.01
C LEU A 109 5.21 2.89 -13.06
N MET A 110 5.42 2.51 -11.81
CA MET A 110 6.07 3.34 -10.79
C MET A 110 7.56 2.99 -10.71
N ASP A 111 8.42 4.00 -10.50
CA ASP A 111 9.86 3.76 -10.33
C ASP A 111 10.15 3.02 -9.00
N ASN A 112 11.30 2.36 -8.94
CA ASN A 112 11.70 1.54 -7.79
C ASN A 112 11.72 2.32 -6.46
N ASN A 113 12.15 3.58 -6.48
CA ASN A 113 12.24 4.39 -5.27
C ASN A 113 10.85 4.81 -4.80
N SER A 114 9.99 5.30 -5.70
CA SER A 114 8.59 5.62 -5.38
C SER A 114 7.83 4.39 -4.88
N PHE A 115 8.02 3.24 -5.53
CA PHE A 115 7.43 1.98 -5.07
C PHE A 115 7.90 1.61 -3.67
N ARG A 116 9.20 1.65 -3.41
CA ARG A 116 9.77 1.39 -2.07
C ARG A 116 9.17 2.33 -1.02
N VAL A 117 9.07 3.63 -1.31
CA VAL A 117 8.52 4.62 -0.38
C VAL A 117 7.04 4.36 -0.12
N CYS A 118 6.24 4.11 -1.16
CA CYS A 118 4.82 3.78 -1.03
C CYS A 118 4.60 2.54 -0.16
N VAL A 119 5.35 1.46 -0.41
CA VAL A 119 5.27 0.23 0.38
C VAL A 119 5.67 0.48 1.82
N ALA A 120 6.81 1.16 2.05
CA ALA A 120 7.28 1.47 3.39
C ALA A 120 6.25 2.29 4.20
N LEU A 121 5.65 3.31 3.60
CA LEU A 121 4.58 4.09 4.22
C LEU A 121 3.33 3.22 4.52
N ARG A 122 2.99 2.32 3.60
CA ARG A 122 1.80 1.44 3.70
C ARG A 122 1.94 0.37 4.78
N ILE A 123 3.15 -0.08 5.09
CA ILE A 123 3.41 -1.07 6.16
C ILE A 123 3.95 -0.43 7.45
N GLY A 124 4.33 0.85 7.42
CA GLY A 124 4.90 1.55 8.58
C GLY A 124 6.42 1.44 8.73
N SER A 125 7.12 0.94 7.71
CA SER A 125 8.57 0.78 7.73
C SER A 125 9.29 2.13 7.66
N SER A 126 10.59 2.13 7.98
CA SER A 126 11.47 3.28 7.82
C SER A 126 11.66 3.60 6.34
N VAL A 127 11.40 4.84 5.96
CA VAL A 127 11.53 5.35 4.59
C VAL A 127 12.90 5.99 4.38
N CYS A 128 13.37 6.76 5.36
CA CYS A 128 14.60 7.53 5.29
C CYS A 128 15.27 7.61 6.66
N ARG A 129 16.51 8.11 6.69
CA ARG A 129 17.16 8.53 7.94
C ARG A 129 16.58 9.87 8.39
N PRO A 130 16.50 10.16 9.70
CA PRO A 130 16.03 11.46 10.18
C PRO A 130 16.90 12.59 9.65
N TYR A 131 16.30 13.69 9.20
CA TYR A 131 17.01 14.84 8.64
C TYR A 131 16.19 16.13 8.74
N ASN A 132 16.87 17.27 8.71
CA ASN A 132 16.22 18.58 8.71
C ASN A 132 15.73 18.93 7.29
N CYS A 133 14.44 19.20 7.16
CA CYS A 133 13.87 19.65 5.90
C CYS A 133 14.23 21.11 5.60
N ILE A 134 14.15 21.51 4.34
CA ILE A 134 14.37 22.89 3.86
C ILE A 134 13.35 23.88 4.44
N CYS A 135 12.21 23.38 4.93
CA CYS A 135 11.24 24.19 5.69
C CYS A 135 11.65 24.43 7.15
N GLY A 136 12.72 23.80 7.63
CA GLY A 136 13.19 23.86 9.02
C GLY A 136 12.61 22.77 9.93
N ALA A 137 11.63 21.98 9.46
CA ALA A 137 11.04 20.91 10.25
C ALA A 137 11.94 19.67 10.32
N GLN A 138 11.97 19.01 11.48
CA GLN A 138 12.68 17.75 11.66
C GLN A 138 11.86 16.60 11.08
N VAL A 139 12.44 15.83 10.15
CA VAL A 139 11.78 14.70 9.51
C VAL A 139 12.15 13.41 10.23
N SER A 140 11.14 12.63 10.62
CA SER A 140 11.32 11.31 11.25
C SER A 140 11.63 10.23 10.21
N VAL A 141 12.03 9.04 10.70
CA VAL A 141 12.31 7.86 9.85
C VAL A 141 11.17 7.47 8.92
N HIS A 142 9.92 7.80 9.28
CA HIS A 142 8.74 7.47 8.48
C HIS A 142 8.54 8.41 7.29
N GLY A 143 9.30 9.51 7.18
CA GLY A 143 9.29 10.38 5.98
C GLY A 143 7.95 11.08 5.66
N ARG A 144 6.93 10.98 6.52
CA ARG A 144 5.57 11.51 6.26
C ARG A 144 5.55 13.03 6.06
N HIS A 145 6.54 13.73 6.59
CA HIS A 145 6.69 15.17 6.37
C HIS A 145 6.76 15.53 4.89
N GLY A 146 7.46 14.73 4.08
CA GLY A 146 7.58 14.96 2.64
C GLY A 146 6.25 14.97 1.90
N LEU A 147 5.21 14.31 2.43
CA LEU A 147 3.89 14.23 1.81
C LEU A 147 3.09 15.54 1.91
N HIS A 148 3.39 16.40 2.88
CA HIS A 148 2.64 17.64 3.10
C HIS A 148 3.52 18.90 3.14
N CYS A 149 4.85 18.75 3.09
CA CYS A 149 5.76 19.88 3.21
C CYS A 149 5.52 20.93 2.12
N GLY A 150 5.36 22.18 2.57
CA GLY A 150 5.25 23.40 1.75
C GLY A 150 6.39 23.59 0.74
N ARG A 151 7.60 23.21 1.16
CA ARG A 151 8.86 23.44 0.45
C ARG A 151 9.47 22.16 -0.10
N GLY A 152 8.76 21.03 0.00
CA GLY A 152 9.20 19.74 -0.53
C GLY A 152 8.98 19.65 -2.05
N SER A 153 9.97 19.13 -2.77
CA SER A 153 9.85 18.83 -4.20
C SER A 153 8.97 17.59 -4.44
N GLY A 154 8.15 17.59 -5.49
CA GLY A 154 7.49 16.38 -6.02
C GLY A 154 6.04 16.10 -5.59
N ARG A 155 5.49 16.83 -4.61
CA ARG A 155 4.12 16.64 -4.09
C ARG A 155 3.00 16.80 -5.14
N PHE A 156 3.25 17.57 -6.18
CA PHE A 156 2.27 17.87 -7.22
C PHE A 156 2.63 17.29 -8.58
N SER A 157 3.73 16.55 -8.77
CA SER A 157 4.14 16.15 -10.14
C SER A 157 3.04 15.39 -10.87
N ARG A 158 2.43 14.39 -10.23
CA ARG A 158 1.33 13.61 -10.82
C ARG A 158 0.01 14.39 -10.93
N HIS A 159 -0.29 15.25 -9.96
CA HIS A 159 -1.49 16.10 -10.03
C HIS A 159 -1.36 17.18 -11.09
N ASN A 160 -0.15 17.71 -11.30
CA ASN A 160 0.17 18.68 -12.34
C ASN A 160 0.17 18.01 -13.71
N GLU A 161 0.78 16.84 -13.88
CA GLU A 161 0.72 16.09 -15.14
C GLU A 161 -0.74 15.77 -15.53
N LEU A 162 -1.55 15.30 -14.57
CA LEU A 162 -2.97 15.04 -14.82
C LEU A 162 -3.75 16.35 -15.09
N SER A 163 -3.46 17.41 -14.34
CA SER A 163 -4.03 18.75 -14.54
C SER A 163 -3.71 19.28 -15.93
N ASP A 164 -2.47 19.13 -16.39
CA ASP A 164 -1.99 19.63 -17.68
C ASP A 164 -2.65 18.85 -18.82
N ILE A 165 -2.78 17.52 -18.70
CA ILE A 165 -3.53 16.68 -19.65
C ILE A 165 -5.00 17.10 -19.68
N LEU A 166 -5.66 17.25 -18.53
CA LEU A 166 -7.07 17.67 -18.47
C LEU A 166 -7.27 19.09 -19.00
N LYS A 167 -6.39 20.03 -18.66
CA LYS A 167 -6.45 21.41 -19.16
C LYS A 167 -6.33 21.43 -20.69
N LEU A 168 -5.46 20.61 -21.26
CA LEU A 168 -5.30 20.48 -22.71
C LEU A 168 -6.54 19.88 -23.38
N GLU A 169 -7.10 18.81 -22.80
CA GLU A 169 -8.18 18.02 -23.41
C GLU A 169 -9.58 18.59 -23.19
N THR A 170 -9.89 19.13 -22.01
CA THR A 170 -11.28 19.49 -21.64
C THR A 170 -11.58 20.97 -21.58
N PHE A 171 -10.58 21.85 -21.43
CA PHE A 171 -10.84 23.27 -21.16
C PHE A 171 -10.24 24.25 -22.16
N GLY A 172 -9.25 23.84 -22.97
CA GLY A 172 -8.52 24.79 -23.80
C GLY A 172 -7.86 25.91 -22.97
N PRO A 173 -7.34 26.97 -23.60
CA PRO A 173 -6.87 28.14 -22.87
C PRO A 173 -8.05 28.78 -22.12
N TRP A 174 -7.92 28.94 -20.80
CA TRP A 174 -8.93 29.59 -19.98
C TRP A 174 -9.18 31.02 -20.46
N SER A 175 -10.45 31.40 -20.57
CA SER A 175 -10.81 32.80 -20.84
C SER A 175 -10.41 33.69 -19.67
N LYS A 176 -10.25 34.98 -19.92
CA LYS A 176 -9.86 35.96 -18.89
C LYS A 176 -10.87 36.00 -17.75
N GLU A 177 -12.14 35.86 -18.07
CA GLU A 177 -13.25 35.83 -17.11
C GLU A 177 -13.18 34.62 -16.18
N ALA A 178 -12.79 33.45 -16.71
CA ALA A 178 -12.59 32.25 -15.90
C ALA A 178 -11.39 32.39 -14.95
N GLN A 179 -10.30 33.02 -15.42
CA GLN A 179 -9.13 33.32 -14.59
C GLN A 179 -9.48 34.28 -13.46
N ASP A 180 -10.21 35.36 -13.76
CA ASP A 180 -10.63 36.37 -12.78
C ASP A 180 -11.58 35.78 -11.73
N LEU A 181 -12.51 34.92 -12.15
CA LEU A 181 -13.40 34.20 -11.23
C LEU A 181 -12.60 33.33 -10.25
N VAL A 182 -11.72 32.47 -10.77
CA VAL A 182 -10.93 31.56 -9.94
C VAL A 182 -9.98 32.30 -9.02
N HIS A 183 -9.37 33.39 -9.50
CA HIS A 183 -8.55 34.27 -8.68
C HIS A 183 -9.36 34.84 -7.51
N THR A 184 -10.54 35.40 -7.80
CA THR A 184 -11.44 36.03 -6.82
C THR A 184 -11.92 35.01 -5.78
N THR A 185 -12.38 33.83 -6.23
CA THR A 185 -12.79 32.74 -5.33
C THR A 185 -11.64 32.27 -4.45
N GLY A 186 -10.43 32.14 -5.00
CA GLY A 186 -9.24 31.75 -4.24
C GLY A 186 -8.86 32.76 -3.15
N THR A 187 -8.97 34.06 -3.43
CA THR A 187 -8.76 35.11 -2.42
C THR A 187 -9.81 35.07 -1.31
N ASN A 188 -11.09 34.90 -1.66
CA ASN A 188 -12.17 34.83 -0.68
C ASN A 188 -12.02 33.60 0.23
N LEU A 189 -11.67 32.44 -0.34
CA LEU A 189 -11.42 31.23 0.42
C LEU A 189 -10.24 31.38 1.38
N ASN A 190 -9.15 32.03 0.97
CA ASN A 190 -8.01 32.30 1.85
C ASN A 190 -8.43 33.21 3.02
N GLN A 191 -9.20 34.26 2.75
CA GLN A 191 -9.69 35.16 3.81
C GLN A 191 -10.60 34.43 4.83
N ILE A 192 -11.44 33.51 4.36
CA ILE A 192 -12.36 32.76 5.24
C ILE A 192 -11.63 31.65 6.00
N SER A 193 -10.76 30.89 5.33
CA SER A 193 -10.12 29.70 5.92
C SER A 193 -8.80 30.00 6.63
N GLY A 194 -8.16 31.13 6.35
CA GLY A 194 -6.76 31.40 6.70
C GLY A 194 -5.75 30.52 5.95
N ASP A 195 -6.20 29.66 5.03
CA ASP A 195 -5.31 28.78 4.28
C ASP A 195 -4.76 29.49 3.04
N SER A 196 -3.49 29.90 3.12
CA SER A 196 -2.73 30.48 2.02
C SER A 196 -2.68 29.61 0.74
N ARG A 197 -3.03 28.32 0.84
CA ARG A 197 -3.04 27.36 -0.28
C ARG A 197 -4.35 27.36 -1.07
N SER A 198 -5.39 28.06 -0.60
CA SER A 198 -6.73 28.08 -1.21
C SER A 198 -6.72 28.49 -2.69
N LYS A 199 -5.96 29.53 -3.04
CA LYS A 199 -5.88 30.06 -4.39
C LYS A 199 -5.02 29.19 -5.33
N PRO A 200 -3.79 28.79 -4.95
CA PRO A 200 -3.00 27.81 -5.72
C PRO A 200 -3.70 26.47 -5.97
N PHE A 201 -4.57 26.06 -5.04
CA PHE A 201 -5.36 24.84 -5.19
C PHE A 201 -6.36 24.93 -6.36
N LEU A 202 -7.04 26.07 -6.51
CA LEU A 202 -8.03 26.26 -7.57
C LEU A 202 -7.42 26.49 -8.96
N THR A 203 -6.31 27.24 -9.02
CA THR A 203 -5.59 27.44 -10.28
C THR A 203 -4.76 26.21 -10.67
N GLN A 204 -4.53 25.31 -9.70
CA GLN A 204 -3.54 24.24 -9.77
C GLN A 204 -2.17 24.79 -10.20
N GLU A 205 -1.91 26.06 -9.91
CA GLU A 205 -0.63 26.70 -10.22
C GLU A 205 0.37 26.36 -9.11
N ASN A 206 1.57 26.02 -9.54
CA ASN A 206 2.70 25.86 -8.63
C ASN A 206 2.88 27.16 -7.82
N ILE A 207 2.88 27.02 -6.48
CA ILE A 207 3.23 28.08 -5.52
C ILE A 207 4.67 28.61 -5.76
N PHE A 208 5.45 27.94 -6.62
CA PHE A 208 6.75 28.38 -7.08
C PHE A 208 6.67 28.77 -8.55
N GLY A 209 6.70 30.08 -8.81
CA GLY A 209 6.58 30.65 -10.14
C GLY A 209 7.58 30.06 -11.15
N ASN A 210 7.12 29.97 -12.39
CA ASN A 210 7.89 29.89 -13.64
C ASN A 210 9.32 29.37 -13.52
N THR A 211 9.46 28.14 -13.01
CA THR A 211 10.63 27.34 -13.28
C THR A 211 10.16 26.02 -13.85
N THR A 212 10.07 26.01 -15.17
CA THR A 212 10.35 24.84 -16.01
C THR A 212 11.76 24.32 -15.69
N ARG A 213 11.95 23.79 -14.47
CA ARG A 213 13.01 22.83 -14.24
C ARG A 213 12.38 21.47 -14.48
N LYS A 214 12.57 20.98 -15.71
CA LYS A 214 12.73 19.55 -15.99
C LYS A 214 13.76 19.01 -14.99
N CYS A 215 13.34 18.71 -13.77
CA CYS A 215 14.17 18.00 -12.82
C CYS A 215 14.06 16.54 -13.23
N ARG A 216 14.91 16.16 -14.19
CA ARG A 216 15.25 14.78 -14.48
C ARG A 216 15.71 14.19 -13.16
N LEU A 217 14.84 13.48 -12.46
CA LEU A 217 15.17 12.79 -11.22
C LEU A 217 16.21 11.73 -11.56
N ARG A 218 17.49 12.09 -11.43
CA ARG A 218 18.55 11.14 -11.10
C ARG A 218 18.60 11.11 -9.57
N PHE A 219 17.97 10.10 -8.99
CA PHE A 219 18.21 9.62 -7.64
C PHE A 219 18.23 8.10 -7.67
#